data_AF-A0A7D5MTL3-F1
#
_entry.id   AF-A0A7D5MTL3-F1
#
_cell.length_a   1.000
_cell.length_b   1.000
_cell.length_c   1.000
_cell.angle_alpha   90.00
_cell.angle_beta   90.00
_cell.angle_gamma   90.00
#
_symmetry.space_group_name_H-M   'P 1'
#
loop_
_entity.id
_entity.type
_entity.pdbx_description
1 polymer ?
#
loop_
_entity_poly.entity_id
_entity_poly.type
_entity_poly.pdbx_seq_one_letter_code
_entity_poly.pdbx_strand_id
1 'polypeptide(L)'
;MYRSCSLRPPETERTLVIETAGGVFVPLNPAFTNLDLIKSLNCECIVVSKHYLGSINHTLLTLEVLKIHKIPVLGVIFNGESNPDTENAILKISQQRF
;
A
#
# COMPACT_ATOMS: atom_id res chain seq x y z
N MET A 1 7.94 -23.80 8.93
CA MET A 1 7.23 -23.75 7.63
C MET A 1 5.91 -23.02 7.87
N TYR A 2 5.89 -21.67 7.78
CA TYR A 2 4.72 -20.80 8.08
C TYR A 2 4.38 -19.90 6.89
N ARG A 3 4.32 -20.44 5.67
CA ARG A 3 4.21 -19.64 4.44
C ARG A 3 2.80 -19.37 3.94
N SER A 4 1.76 -19.83 4.63
CA SER A 4 0.39 -19.68 4.13
C SER A 4 -0.56 -19.27 5.24
N CYS A 5 -1.00 -18.02 5.21
CA CYS A 5 -2.26 -17.61 5.81
C CYS A 5 -3.36 -17.89 4.79
N SER A 6 -4.34 -18.74 5.11
CA SER A 6 -5.48 -19.05 4.23
C SER A 6 -6.62 -18.05 4.42
N LEU A 7 -6.33 -16.76 4.27
CA LEU A 7 -7.36 -15.73 4.26
C LEU A 7 -8.11 -15.79 2.94
N ARG A 8 -9.41 -16.03 3.01
CA ARG A 8 -10.32 -15.99 1.85
C ARG A 8 -11.18 -14.74 1.99
N PRO A 9 -11.20 -13.86 0.97
CA PRO A 9 -12.16 -12.77 0.93
C PRO A 9 -13.60 -13.29 1.01
N PRO A 10 -14.51 -12.55 1.64
CA PRO A 10 -15.93 -12.89 1.61
C PRO A 10 -16.47 -12.81 0.18
N GLU A 11 -17.41 -13.69 -0.17
CA GLU A 11 -18.14 -13.61 -1.43
C GLU A 11 -19.10 -12.41 -1.39
N THR A 12 -19.01 -11.52 -2.37
CA THR A 12 -19.88 -10.36 -2.48
C THR A 12 -19.99 -9.89 -3.94
N GLU A 13 -21.16 -9.36 -4.29
CA GLU A 13 -21.43 -8.73 -5.59
C GLU A 13 -20.90 -7.28 -5.66
N ARG A 14 -20.50 -6.70 -4.52
CA ARG A 14 -20.03 -5.31 -4.43
C ARG A 14 -18.51 -5.24 -4.46
N THR A 15 -17.97 -4.07 -4.79
CA THR A 15 -16.54 -3.79 -4.63
C THR A 15 -16.09 -4.02 -3.20
N LEU A 16 -15.13 -4.91 -3.01
CA LEU A 16 -14.53 -5.20 -1.72
C LEU A 16 -13.33 -4.28 -1.48
N VAL A 17 -13.36 -3.54 -0.38
CA VAL A 17 -12.22 -2.75 0.12
C VAL A 17 -11.62 -3.47 1.32
N ILE A 18 -10.30 -3.65 1.33
CA ILE A 18 -9.56 -4.30 2.41
C ILE A 18 -8.56 -3.28 2.96
N GLU A 19 -8.69 -2.93 4.23
CA GLU A 19 -7.72 -2.10 4.94
C GLU A 19 -6.70 -2.98 5.65
N THR A 20 -5.42 -2.76 5.38
CA THR A 20 -4.33 -3.43 6.11
C THR A 20 -4.06 -2.69 7.42
N ALA A 21 -3.64 -3.41 8.46
CA ALA A 21 -3.16 -2.77 9.69
C ALA A 21 -1.73 -2.23 9.51
N GLY A 22 -1.55 -0.91 9.54
CA GLY A 22 -0.26 -0.24 9.41
C GLY A 22 0.31 -0.26 7.99
N GLY A 23 1.62 -0.45 7.84
CA GLY A 23 2.33 -0.40 6.55
C GLY A 23 2.49 -1.75 5.84
N VAL A 24 3.09 -1.71 4.64
CA VAL A 24 3.23 -2.88 3.75
C VAL A 24 4.05 -4.04 4.34
N PHE A 25 5.00 -3.76 5.24
CA PHE A 25 5.81 -4.79 5.90
C PHE A 25 5.40 -5.10 7.34
N VAL A 26 4.23 -4.61 7.79
CA VAL A 26 3.74 -5.00 9.10
C VAL A 26 3.50 -6.52 9.13
N PRO A 27 4.07 -7.23 10.12
CA PRO A 27 3.91 -8.68 10.23
C PRO A 27 2.52 -9.04 10.73
N LEU A 28 1.85 -9.94 10.02
CA LEU A 28 0.63 -10.61 10.48
C LEU A 28 0.97 -11.84 11.33
N ASN A 29 2.13 -12.45 11.06
CA ASN A 29 2.77 -13.47 11.88
C ASN A 29 4.30 -13.47 11.60
N PRO A 30 5.12 -14.28 12.30
CA PRO A 30 6.58 -14.26 12.16
C PRO A 30 7.14 -14.53 10.75
N ALA A 31 6.33 -15.01 9.80
CA ALA A 31 6.76 -15.35 8.45
C ALA A 31 5.86 -14.78 7.34
N PHE A 32 4.94 -13.87 7.69
CA PHE A 32 3.93 -13.36 6.76
C PHE A 32 3.59 -11.91 7.07
N THR A 33 3.69 -11.04 6.07
CA THR A 33 3.45 -9.60 6.16
C THR A 33 2.22 -9.18 5.36
N ASN A 34 1.79 -7.92 5.51
CA ASN A 34 0.76 -7.34 4.65
C ASN A 34 1.11 -7.45 3.15
N LEU A 35 2.38 -7.32 2.78
CA LEU A 35 2.84 -7.52 1.41
C LEU A 35 2.53 -8.94 0.90
N ASP A 36 2.76 -9.94 1.74
CA ASP A 36 2.48 -11.33 1.39
C ASP A 36 0.96 -11.58 1.29
N LEU A 37 0.17 -10.92 2.15
CA LEU A 37 -1.28 -10.94 2.07
C LEU A 37 -1.76 -10.37 0.74
N ILE A 38 -1.35 -9.16 0.38
CA ILE A 38 -1.72 -8.48 -0.87
C ILE A 38 -1.41 -9.36 -2.08
N LYS A 39 -0.20 -9.97 -2.12
CA LYS A 39 0.18 -10.92 -3.17
C LYS A 39 -0.72 -12.14 -3.22
N SER A 40 -1.04 -12.73 -2.06
CA SER A 40 -1.88 -13.92 -1.99
C SER A 40 -3.32 -13.68 -2.45
N LEU A 41 -3.82 -12.45 -2.28
CA LEU A 41 -5.14 -12.02 -2.72
C LEU A 41 -5.17 -11.58 -4.18
N ASN A 42 -4.01 -11.42 -4.82
CA ASN A 42 -3.87 -10.92 -6.20
C ASN A 42 -4.65 -9.61 -6.43
N CYS A 43 -4.58 -8.69 -5.47
CA CYS A 43 -5.32 -7.43 -5.49
C CYS A 43 -4.43 -6.23 -5.82
N GLU A 44 -5.07 -5.17 -6.28
CA GLU A 44 -4.47 -3.86 -6.50
C GLU A 44 -4.52 -3.03 -5.21
N CYS A 45 -3.66 -2.02 -5.09
CA CYS A 45 -3.50 -1.22 -3.87
C CYS A 45 -3.80 0.26 -4.09
N ILE A 46 -4.31 0.91 -3.06
CA ILE A 46 -4.31 2.37 -2.92
C ILE A 46 -3.36 2.70 -1.76
N VAL A 47 -2.43 3.63 -1.97
CA VAL A 47 -1.50 4.07 -0.92
C VAL A 47 -2.05 5.34 -0.27
N VAL A 48 -2.22 5.33 1.05
CA VAL A 48 -2.66 6.50 1.80
C VAL A 48 -1.45 7.17 2.47
N SER A 49 -1.16 8.40 2.08
CA SER A 49 -0.05 9.21 2.61
C SER A 49 -0.60 10.30 3.54
N LYS A 50 -0.37 10.16 4.84
CA LYS A 50 -0.66 11.22 5.81
C LYS A 50 0.41 12.32 5.74
N HIS A 51 0.01 13.58 5.90
CA HIS A 51 0.95 14.71 6.01
C HIS A 51 1.63 14.77 7.39
N TYR A 52 2.95 14.64 7.41
CA TYR A 52 3.84 14.84 8.57
C TYR A 52 5.30 14.83 8.11
N LEU A 53 6.23 15.30 8.96
CA LEU A 53 7.66 15.24 8.65
C LEU A 53 8.11 13.78 8.44
N GLY A 54 8.61 13.48 7.24
CA GLY A 54 9.03 12.13 6.84
C GLY A 54 8.05 11.38 5.93
N SER A 55 6.83 11.91 5.71
CA SER A 55 5.82 11.27 4.86
C SER A 55 6.29 11.06 3.42
N ILE A 56 7.05 12.00 2.83
CA ILE A 56 7.62 11.86 1.47
C ILE A 56 8.43 10.57 1.36
N ASN A 57 9.37 10.35 2.29
CA ASN A 57 10.22 9.17 2.29
C ASN A 57 9.38 7.89 2.48
N HIS A 58 8.49 7.87 3.47
CA HIS A 58 7.68 6.68 3.75
C HIS A 58 6.76 6.30 2.58
N THR A 59 6.15 7.28 1.92
CA THR A 59 5.29 7.05 0.76
C THR A 59 6.10 6.56 -0.44
N LEU A 60 7.25 7.16 -0.74
CA LEU A 60 8.10 6.71 -1.85
C LEU A 60 8.67 5.30 -1.62
N LEU A 61 9.14 4.99 -0.42
CA LEU A 61 9.60 3.64 -0.07
C LEU A 61 8.47 2.60 -0.22
N THR A 62 7.25 2.95 0.21
CA THR A 62 6.09 2.08 0.05
C THR A 62 5.77 1.83 -1.43
N LEU A 63 5.73 2.88 -2.24
CA LEU A 63 5.47 2.80 -3.67
C LEU A 63 6.53 1.97 -4.41
N GLU A 64 7.81 2.14 -4.06
CA GLU A 64 8.90 1.39 -4.68
C GLU A 64 8.85 -0.10 -4.32
N VAL A 65 8.53 -0.44 -3.06
CA VAL A 65 8.33 -1.83 -2.63
C VAL A 65 7.20 -2.49 -3.43
N LEU A 66 6.05 -1.83 -3.55
CA LEU A 66 4.92 -2.35 -4.33
C LEU A 66 5.30 -2.56 -5.80
N LYS A 67 6.04 -1.61 -6.38
CA LYS A 67 6.54 -1.68 -7.77
C LYS A 67 7.52 -2.83 -7.98
N ILE A 68 8.52 -3.01 -7.12
CA ILE A 68 9.49 -4.12 -7.19
C ILE A 68 8.76 -5.47 -7.12
N HIS A 69 7.67 -5.53 -6.35
CA HIS A 69 6.84 -6.72 -6.23
C HIS A 69 5.72 -6.83 -7.27
N LYS A 70 5.68 -5.93 -8.25
CA LYS A 70 4.71 -5.91 -9.36
C LYS A 70 3.25 -5.88 -8.89
N ILE A 71 2.99 -5.23 -7.75
CA ILE A 71 1.63 -4.99 -7.26
C ILE A 71 1.12 -3.70 -7.89
N PRO A 72 -0.01 -3.72 -8.64
CA PRO A 72 -0.58 -2.51 -9.21
C PRO A 72 -1.00 -1.54 -8.11
N VAL A 73 -0.66 -0.27 -8.29
CA VAL A 73 -1.12 0.83 -7.43
C VAL A 73 -2.09 1.67 -8.24
N LEU A 74 -3.35 1.73 -7.79
CA LEU A 74 -4.42 2.49 -8.43
C LEU A 74 -4.28 4.00 -8.22
N GLY A 75 -3.55 4.41 -7.17
CA GLY A 75 -3.39 5.81 -6.83
C GLY A 75 -2.82 6.03 -5.44
N VAL A 76 -2.54 7.30 -5.15
CA VAL A 76 -2.16 7.79 -3.83
C VAL A 76 -3.23 8.74 -3.32
N ILE A 77 -3.71 8.51 -2.10
CA ILE A 77 -4.60 9.42 -1.38
C ILE A 77 -3.78 10.19 -0.36
N PHE A 78 -3.81 11.52 -0.42
CA PHE A 78 -3.21 12.37 0.60
C PHE A 78 -4.21 12.67 1.71
N ASN A 79 -3.85 12.38 2.95
CA ASN A 79 -4.74 12.53 4.11
C ASN A 79 -4.25 13.64 5.05
N GLY A 80 -5.11 14.62 5.32
CA GLY A 80 -4.83 15.79 6.15
C GLY A 80 -5.04 17.11 5.41
N GLU A 81 -4.61 18.22 6.02
CA GLU A 81 -4.58 19.52 5.36
C GLU A 81 -3.64 19.48 4.16
N SER A 82 -4.09 20.01 3.01
CA SER A 82 -3.31 19.93 1.78
C SER A 82 -1.96 20.62 1.94
N ASN A 83 -0.93 19.93 1.45
CA ASN A 83 0.43 20.45 1.37
C ASN A 83 0.94 20.21 -0.06
N PRO A 84 0.70 21.18 -0.97
CA PRO A 84 1.01 21.00 -2.39
C PRO A 84 2.47 20.65 -2.66
N ASP A 85 3.41 21.20 -1.89
CA ASP A 85 4.84 20.90 -2.07
C ASP A 85 5.17 19.44 -1.78
N THR A 86 4.61 18.89 -0.69
CA THR A 86 4.77 17.48 -0.32
C THR A 86 4.12 16.55 -1.33
N GLU A 87 2.90 16.88 -1.76
CA GLU A 87 2.13 16.09 -2.74
C GLU A 87 2.84 16.07 -4.10
N ASN A 88 3.25 17.24 -4.60
CA ASN A 88 3.99 17.39 -5.84
C ASN A 88 5.34 16.65 -5.81
N ALA A 89 6.06 16.70 -4.69
CA ALA A 89 7.30 15.96 -4.52
C ALA A 89 7.08 14.44 -4.67
N ILE A 90 6.07 13.89 -3.99
CA ILE A 90 5.73 12.46 -4.07
C ILE A 90 5.32 12.07 -5.49
N LEU A 91 4.42 12.83 -6.13
CA LEU A 91 3.94 12.55 -7.48
C LEU A 91 5.08 12.61 -8.51
N LYS A 92 5.95 13.61 -8.43
CA LYS A 92 7.07 13.79 -9.37
C LYS A 92 8.16 12.73 -9.19
N ILE A 93 8.53 12.40 -7.94
CA ILE A 93 9.65 11.49 -7.66
C ILE A 93 9.24 10.03 -7.85
N SER A 94 8.00 9.66 -7.51
CA SER A 94 7.53 8.27 -7.64
C SER A 94 7.59 7.75 -9.08
N GLN A 95 7.52 8.65 -10.08
CA GLN A 95 7.45 8.32 -11.51
C GLN A 95 6.32 7.33 -11.85
N GLN A 96 5.33 7.18 -10.95
CA GLN A 96 4.19 6.32 -11.19
C GLN A 96 3.16 7.11 -11.97
N ARG A 97 2.70 6.50 -13.07
CA ARG A 97 1.49 6.91 -13.76
C ARG A 97 0.39 6.04 -13.19
N PHE A 98 -0.37 6.62 -12.26
CA PHE A 98 -1.63 6.08 -11.80
C PHE A 98 -2.69 6.29 -12.88
#